data_AF-A0AAW1YKP2-F1
#
_entry.id   AF-A0AAW1YKP2-F1
#
_cell.length_a   1.000
_cell.length_b   1.000
_cell.length_c   1.000
_cell.angle_alpha   90.00
_cell.angle_beta   90.00
_cell.angle_gamma   90.00
#
_symmetry.space_group_name_H-M   'P 1'
#
loop_
_entity.id
_entity.type
_entity.pdbx_description
1 polymer ?
#
loop_
_entity_poly.entity_id
_entity_poly.type
_entity_poly.pdbx_seq_one_letter_code
_entity_poly.pdbx_strand_id
1 'polypeptide(L)'
;MATLRSRPWSDYNTNCGHEAWSSSCPCKPKIPNYCLRVKNQRIGASGLAHLWQKWGMRSRKRYLVAQGYSSQVLREAYVVSEEDKRFVSALREVQPYIFLNRGRTFVVMIAGEIVASPYFDAILQDIAFLHHLGIKFVLVPGTHVEIDTLLAQRGKNPKFAGQYRVTDPDSLTAAKEAAGKISMDIEAKLSPGPSICNIRRHGDSSRWHEVGVSVASGNFLAAKRRGVIAGVDYGATGEVKKVDVVRMRERLDGGCIVLLSNLGYSSSGEVLNCNTYEVATACSLAIEADKLICIIDGPILDESGRLICFLTLEEADTLIRQRAKQSEIAASYVKAVAEENLHYLGHDNPTSGQHNGNFLKDKRIPRFNNGVGFDNGNGLWSGEQGFAIGGHERQSRLNGYLSELAAAAFVCRGGVQRVHLLDGTKGGVLLLELFKRDGMGTMVASDVYEGTRMARVSDLSGIRQIIQPLEAAGTLVRRTDEELQKALDSYIVVEREGQIIACAALFPFREEKCAEVAAIAVSPDCRGQGQGDKLLDYIEKKASSLGLEKLFLLTTRTADWFKRRGFSECSIESIPEKRRDKINLSRRSKYYMKQLLPDTSGITVDRVFS
;
A
#
# COMPACT_ATOMS: atom_id res chain seq x y z
N MET A 1 -52.26 -50.83 20.86
CA MET A 1 -51.43 -51.97 20.44
C MET A 1 -49.96 -51.57 20.56
N ALA A 2 -49.26 -52.21 21.52
CA ALA A 2 -47.82 -52.39 21.73
C ALA A 2 -46.84 -51.20 21.47
N THR A 3 -46.32 -50.46 22.47
CA THR A 3 -45.24 -50.73 23.49
C THR A 3 -43.81 -50.82 22.92
N LEU A 4 -42.69 -50.35 23.51
CA LEU A 4 -42.29 -49.42 24.59
C LEU A 4 -40.72 -49.49 24.64
N ARG A 5 -40.06 -48.38 25.05
CA ARG A 5 -38.86 -48.27 25.92
C ARG A 5 -37.39 -48.44 25.41
N SER A 6 -36.70 -47.28 25.40
CA SER A 6 -35.55 -46.83 26.25
C SER A 6 -34.24 -47.63 26.43
N ARG A 7 -33.09 -46.95 26.15
CA ARG A 7 -31.76 -46.76 26.88
C ARG A 7 -31.23 -47.90 27.79
N PRO A 8 -29.89 -48.10 28.01
CA PRO A 8 -28.93 -47.04 28.42
C PRO A 8 -27.41 -47.27 28.13
N TRP A 9 -26.60 -46.34 28.66
CA TRP A 9 -25.14 -46.35 28.86
C TRP A 9 -24.59 -47.54 29.66
N SER A 10 -23.31 -47.88 29.47
CA SER A 10 -22.39 -48.27 30.56
C SER A 10 -20.92 -48.14 30.15
N ASP A 11 -20.17 -47.40 30.97
CA ASP A 11 -18.71 -47.33 31.03
C ASP A 11 -18.06 -48.71 31.26
N TYR A 12 -16.85 -48.92 30.71
CA TYR A 12 -15.80 -49.66 31.41
C TYR A 12 -14.44 -49.01 31.17
N ASN A 13 -13.88 -48.54 32.27
CA ASN A 13 -12.54 -48.04 32.48
C ASN A 13 -11.64 -49.24 32.81
N THR A 14 -10.48 -49.40 32.15
CA THR A 14 -9.32 -50.07 32.75
C THR A 14 -8.03 -49.60 32.10
N ASN A 15 -7.20 -48.99 32.95
CA ASN A 15 -5.77 -48.74 32.80
C ASN A 15 -4.94 -49.97 32.39
N CYS A 16 -3.72 -49.67 31.95
CA CYS A 16 -2.47 -50.45 31.86
C CYS A 16 -2.04 -50.65 30.40
N GLY A 17 -0.85 -50.26 29.96
CA GLY A 17 0.31 -49.72 30.67
C GLY A 17 1.37 -49.25 29.66
N HIS A 18 2.35 -48.54 30.18
CA HIS A 18 3.60 -48.21 29.53
C HIS A 18 4.24 -49.43 28.85
N GLU A 19 4.73 -49.26 27.62
CA GLU A 19 6.15 -49.46 27.34
C GLU A 19 6.52 -48.91 25.96
N ALA A 20 7.67 -48.26 25.95
CA ALA A 20 8.27 -47.65 24.80
C ALA A 20 9.62 -48.34 24.56
N TRP A 21 10.06 -48.28 23.30
CA TRP A 21 11.42 -48.48 22.78
C TRP A 21 11.80 -49.80 22.12
N SER A 22 12.36 -49.55 20.92
CA SER A 22 13.49 -50.21 20.28
C SER A 22 13.19 -51.30 19.25
N SER A 23 13.16 -50.80 18.03
CA SER A 23 13.49 -51.44 16.77
C SER A 23 14.84 -52.18 16.79
N SER A 24 14.83 -53.42 16.33
CA SER A 24 15.99 -54.07 15.72
C SER A 24 15.54 -54.81 14.45
N CYS A 25 16.14 -54.38 13.32
CA CYS A 25 16.36 -54.95 11.97
C CYS A 25 15.86 -56.37 11.60
N PRO A 26 15.92 -56.81 10.31
CA PRO A 26 16.14 -56.13 9.02
C PRO A 26 15.07 -56.53 7.96
N CYS A 27 15.23 -56.06 6.71
CA CYS A 27 14.83 -56.69 5.42
C CYS A 27 13.97 -55.81 4.48
N LYS A 28 14.51 -55.65 3.27
CA LYS A 28 14.03 -54.90 2.09
C LYS A 28 12.56 -55.13 1.72
N PRO A 29 11.83 -54.11 1.21
CA PRO A 29 10.64 -54.32 0.39
C PRO A 29 10.94 -54.19 -1.11
N LYS A 30 10.31 -55.10 -1.86
CA LYS A 30 10.32 -55.25 -3.32
C LYS A 30 9.64 -54.06 -4.01
N ILE A 31 10.26 -53.57 -5.09
CA ILE A 31 9.67 -52.66 -6.08
C ILE A 31 9.01 -53.51 -7.18
N PRO A 32 7.74 -53.30 -7.57
CA PRO A 32 7.21 -53.87 -8.80
C PRO A 32 7.61 -52.99 -9.99
N ASN A 33 8.42 -53.55 -10.89
CA ASN A 33 8.74 -53.00 -12.20
C ASN A 33 7.55 -53.19 -13.16
N TYR A 34 7.02 -52.10 -13.71
CA TYR A 34 6.30 -52.15 -15.00
C TYR A 34 7.16 -51.46 -16.07
N CYS A 35 7.80 -52.27 -16.90
CA CYS A 35 8.43 -51.86 -18.15
C CYS A 35 7.35 -51.58 -19.21
N LEU A 36 7.22 -50.33 -19.67
CA LEU A 36 6.57 -50.03 -20.94
C LEU A 36 7.62 -49.89 -22.03
N ARG A 37 7.53 -50.84 -22.97
CA ARG A 37 8.40 -51.11 -24.10
C ARG A 37 8.08 -50.11 -25.21
N VAL A 38 9.05 -49.27 -25.60
CA VAL A 38 8.93 -48.38 -26.76
C VAL A 38 8.92 -49.22 -28.04
N LYS A 39 7.81 -49.21 -28.78
CA LYS A 39 7.75 -49.66 -30.18
C LYS A 39 7.59 -48.45 -31.09
N ASN A 40 8.63 -48.18 -31.87
CA ASN A 40 8.57 -47.33 -33.05
C ASN A 40 7.67 -47.95 -34.11
N GLN A 41 6.63 -47.23 -34.56
CA GLN A 41 6.00 -47.47 -35.85
C GLN A 41 5.62 -46.14 -36.51
N ARG A 42 6.22 -45.89 -37.68
CA ARG A 42 5.87 -44.83 -38.63
C ARG A 42 4.64 -45.24 -39.42
N ILE A 43 3.57 -44.44 -39.33
CA ILE A 43 2.48 -44.26 -40.32
C ILE A 43 1.90 -42.87 -39.96
N GLY A 44 1.61 -41.89 -40.78
CA GLY A 44 1.47 -41.70 -42.22
C GLY A 44 0.58 -40.47 -42.35
N ALA A 45 1.05 -39.42 -43.00
CA ALA A 45 0.38 -38.12 -43.05
C ALA A 45 -0.85 -38.16 -43.96
N SER A 46 -2.05 -38.14 -43.39
CA SER A 46 -3.27 -37.64 -44.05
C SER A 46 -4.42 -37.54 -43.04
N GLY A 47 -5.03 -36.36 -42.96
CA GLY A 47 -6.24 -36.14 -42.17
C GLY A 47 -6.03 -35.23 -40.96
N LEU A 48 -5.83 -33.93 -41.22
CA LEU A 48 -6.36 -32.82 -40.40
C LEU A 48 -6.19 -31.46 -41.13
N ALA A 49 -6.24 -31.47 -42.47
CA ALA A 49 -6.09 -30.29 -43.32
C ALA A 49 -7.44 -29.63 -43.70
N HIS A 50 -8.53 -29.86 -42.96
CA HIS A 50 -9.87 -29.42 -43.39
C HIS A 50 -10.65 -28.55 -42.39
N LEU A 51 -10.00 -27.94 -41.39
CA LEU A 51 -10.66 -27.02 -40.45
C LEU A 51 -9.93 -25.69 -40.19
N TRP A 52 -8.79 -25.45 -40.84
CA TRP A 52 -7.99 -24.22 -40.68
C TRP A 52 -8.05 -23.26 -41.88
N GLN A 53 -9.07 -23.40 -42.74
CA GLN A 53 -9.24 -22.61 -43.96
C GLN A 53 -10.44 -21.64 -43.93
N LYS A 54 -10.83 -21.19 -42.74
CA LYS A 54 -11.81 -20.13 -42.57
C LYS A 54 -11.33 -19.24 -41.43
N TRP A 55 -11.12 -17.96 -41.76
CA TRP A 55 -10.71 -16.85 -40.89
C TRP A 55 -9.20 -16.54 -40.85
N GLY A 56 -8.78 -15.59 -41.69
CA GLY A 56 -7.77 -14.62 -41.24
C GLY A 56 -6.48 -14.44 -42.05
N MET A 57 -6.51 -14.39 -43.39
CA MET A 57 -5.39 -13.80 -44.15
C MET A 57 -5.73 -12.39 -44.66
N ARG A 58 -5.23 -11.36 -43.96
CA ARG A 58 -4.97 -10.03 -44.54
C ARG A 58 -3.50 -9.66 -44.31
N SER A 59 -2.71 -10.00 -45.33
CA SER A 59 -1.59 -9.25 -45.91
C SER A 59 -0.66 -8.45 -44.98
N ARG A 60 0.59 -8.88 -44.85
CA ARG A 60 1.74 -7.99 -44.68
C ARG A 60 2.84 -8.35 -45.68
N LYS A 61 3.06 -7.43 -46.64
CA LYS A 61 4.18 -7.45 -47.59
C LYS A 61 5.50 -7.35 -46.82
N ARG A 62 6.39 -8.32 -47.07
CA ARG A 62 7.80 -8.30 -46.65
C ARG A 62 8.59 -7.40 -47.61
N TYR A 63 9.37 -6.47 -47.07
CA TYR A 63 10.50 -5.88 -47.78
C TYR A 63 11.77 -6.57 -47.29
N LEU A 64 12.44 -7.25 -48.21
CA LEU A 64 13.78 -7.79 -48.06
C LEU A 64 14.78 -6.68 -48.41
N VAL A 65 15.71 -6.40 -47.51
CA VAL A 65 17.03 -5.89 -47.90
C VAL A 65 18.05 -6.78 -47.20
N ALA A 66 18.71 -7.60 -48.00
CA ALA A 66 19.83 -8.43 -47.60
C ALA A 66 21.14 -7.70 -47.92
N GLN A 67 22.04 -7.60 -46.95
CA GLN A 67 23.47 -7.59 -47.20
C GLN A 67 24.12 -8.58 -46.24
N GLY A 68 24.70 -9.64 -46.81
CA GLY A 68 25.19 -10.79 -46.09
C GLY A 68 26.68 -10.75 -45.80
N TYR A 69 27.09 -11.61 -44.86
CA TYR A 69 28.27 -12.46 -44.98
C TYR A 69 28.02 -13.75 -44.16
N SER A 70 28.44 -14.88 -44.71
CA SER A 70 28.08 -16.27 -44.34
C SER A 70 29.05 -16.90 -43.34
N SER A 71 28.54 -17.58 -42.31
CA SER A 71 28.75 -19.04 -42.06
C SER A 71 28.28 -19.50 -40.66
N GLN A 72 27.05 -20.01 -40.64
CA GLN A 72 26.57 -21.19 -39.89
C GLN A 72 26.99 -21.40 -38.41
N VAL A 73 26.33 -20.65 -37.52
CA VAL A 73 25.53 -21.25 -36.45
C VAL A 73 24.17 -20.57 -36.49
N LEU A 74 23.15 -21.26 -37.00
CA LEU A 74 21.76 -20.79 -37.00
C LEU A 74 21.25 -20.78 -35.54
N ARG A 75 21.61 -19.74 -34.79
CA ARG A 75 20.73 -19.25 -33.73
C ARG A 75 19.59 -18.56 -34.47
N GLU A 76 18.47 -19.24 -34.60
CA GLU A 76 17.19 -18.57 -34.83
C GLU A 76 17.08 -17.48 -33.75
N ALA A 77 17.37 -16.24 -34.13
CA ALA A 77 17.20 -15.11 -33.24
C ALA A 77 15.69 -15.00 -33.01
N TYR A 78 15.23 -15.52 -31.87
CA TYR A 78 13.85 -15.38 -31.44
C TYR A 78 13.55 -13.88 -31.34
N VAL A 79 12.87 -13.34 -32.35
CA VAL A 79 12.48 -11.93 -32.37
C VAL A 79 11.30 -11.79 -31.43
N VAL A 80 11.61 -11.49 -30.17
CA VAL A 80 10.62 -11.15 -29.13
C VAL A 80 9.76 -10.00 -29.65
N SER A 81 8.44 -10.18 -29.68
CA SER A 81 7.54 -9.13 -30.17
C SER A 81 7.60 -7.90 -29.26
N GLU A 82 7.23 -6.72 -29.76
CA GLU A 82 7.15 -5.52 -28.90
C GLU A 82 6.15 -5.69 -27.75
N GLU A 83 5.12 -6.52 -27.95
CA GLU A 83 4.16 -6.89 -26.91
C GLU A 83 4.81 -7.77 -25.83
N ASP A 84 5.57 -8.79 -26.23
CA ASP A 84 6.32 -9.65 -25.30
C ASP A 84 7.38 -8.84 -24.52
N LYS A 85 8.06 -7.89 -25.18
CA LYS A 85 9.01 -6.99 -24.49
C LYS A 85 8.31 -6.12 -23.46
N ARG A 86 7.14 -5.56 -23.78
CA ARG A 86 6.33 -4.76 -22.85
C ARG A 86 5.84 -5.62 -21.68
N PHE A 87 5.37 -6.84 -21.94
CA PHE A 87 4.95 -7.77 -20.91
C PHE A 87 6.10 -8.13 -19.95
N VAL A 88 7.26 -8.52 -20.48
CA VAL A 88 8.45 -8.84 -19.67
C VAL A 88 8.93 -7.62 -18.88
N SER A 89 8.91 -6.43 -19.50
CA SER A 89 9.26 -5.17 -18.81
C SER A 89 8.30 -4.88 -17.66
N ALA A 90 6.99 -4.96 -17.91
CA ALA A 90 5.97 -4.72 -16.89
C ALA A 90 6.12 -5.72 -15.73
N LEU A 91 6.31 -7.02 -16.00
CA LEU A 91 6.51 -7.99 -14.93
C LEU A 91 7.76 -7.72 -14.09
N ARG A 92 8.87 -7.32 -14.72
CA ARG A 92 10.11 -6.95 -14.00
C ARG A 92 9.94 -5.66 -13.19
N GLU A 93 9.15 -4.72 -13.68
CA GLU A 93 8.82 -3.48 -12.96
C GLU A 93 7.94 -3.75 -11.74
N VAL A 94 7.00 -4.70 -11.84
CA VAL A 94 6.09 -5.09 -10.76
C VAL A 94 6.75 -5.99 -9.71
N GLN A 95 7.76 -6.78 -10.10
CA GLN A 95 8.42 -7.76 -9.23
C GLN A 95 8.82 -7.21 -7.83
N PRO A 96 9.46 -6.04 -7.69
CA PRO A 96 9.82 -5.51 -6.37
C PRO A 96 8.61 -5.27 -5.46
N TYR A 97 7.51 -4.77 -6.02
CA TYR A 97 6.29 -4.48 -5.27
C TYR A 97 5.59 -5.75 -4.76
N ILE A 98 5.70 -6.86 -5.50
CA ILE A 98 5.20 -8.16 -5.05
C ILE A 98 5.94 -8.58 -3.77
N PHE A 99 7.26 -8.46 -3.74
CA PHE A 99 8.05 -8.81 -2.56
C PHE A 99 7.80 -7.87 -1.39
N LEU A 100 7.60 -6.57 -1.65
CA LEU A 100 7.33 -5.56 -0.62
C LEU A 100 6.02 -5.84 0.13
N ASN A 101 4.97 -6.21 -0.61
CA ASN A 101 3.62 -6.40 -0.07
C ASN A 101 3.36 -7.83 0.41
N ARG A 102 4.26 -8.78 0.17
CA ARG A 102 4.08 -10.18 0.56
C ARG A 102 4.05 -10.33 2.09
N GLY A 103 3.04 -11.04 2.59
CA GLY A 103 2.84 -11.29 4.02
C GLY A 103 2.24 -10.11 4.79
N ARG A 104 2.05 -8.96 4.12
CA ARG A 104 1.44 -7.75 4.69
C ARG A 104 -0.06 -7.92 4.86
N THR A 105 -0.62 -7.25 5.85
CA THR A 105 -2.06 -7.29 6.17
C THR A 105 -2.73 -6.01 5.72
N PHE A 106 -3.65 -6.12 4.75
CA PHE A 106 -4.43 -5.01 4.24
C PHE A 106 -5.88 -5.13 4.70
N VAL A 107 -6.41 -4.05 5.25
CA VAL A 107 -7.85 -3.91 5.47
C VAL A 107 -8.44 -3.17 4.28
N VAL A 108 -9.47 -3.74 3.65
CA VAL A 108 -10.11 -3.18 2.46
C VAL A 108 -11.56 -2.85 2.79
N MET A 109 -11.85 -1.56 2.90
CA MET A 109 -13.22 -1.04 3.00
C MET A 109 -13.75 -0.81 1.60
N ILE A 110 -14.89 -1.43 1.27
CA ILE A 110 -15.52 -1.29 -0.04
C ILE A 110 -16.82 -0.52 0.15
N ALA A 111 -16.93 0.68 -0.42
CA ALA A 111 -18.13 1.50 -0.31
C ALA A 111 -19.37 0.74 -0.84
N GLY A 112 -20.53 0.94 -0.20
CA GLY A 112 -21.76 0.24 -0.56
C GLY A 112 -22.23 0.53 -2.00
N GLU A 113 -21.91 1.72 -2.51
CA GLU A 113 -22.11 2.13 -3.89
C GLU A 113 -21.36 1.22 -4.85
N ILE A 114 -20.11 0.89 -4.52
CA ILE A 114 -19.27 -0.02 -5.31
C ILE A 114 -19.75 -1.46 -5.16
N VAL A 115 -20.15 -1.90 -3.96
CA VAL A 115 -20.73 -3.24 -3.73
C VAL A 115 -21.98 -3.46 -4.58
N ALA A 116 -22.83 -2.44 -4.72
CA ALA A 116 -24.03 -2.50 -5.55
C ALA A 116 -23.76 -2.29 -7.06
N SER A 117 -22.54 -1.93 -7.44
CA SER A 117 -22.15 -1.61 -8.81
C SER A 117 -21.68 -2.86 -9.59
N PRO A 118 -21.65 -2.81 -10.94
CA PRO A 118 -21.06 -3.89 -11.74
C PRO A 118 -19.53 -4.01 -11.60
N TYR A 119 -18.86 -3.04 -10.95
CA TYR A 119 -17.41 -3.04 -10.77
C TYR A 119 -16.94 -3.95 -9.63
N PHE A 120 -17.85 -4.35 -8.74
CA PHE A 120 -17.54 -5.14 -7.56
C PHE A 120 -16.81 -6.46 -7.88
N ASP A 121 -17.23 -7.14 -8.95
CA ASP A 121 -16.69 -8.44 -9.33
C ASP A 121 -15.24 -8.33 -9.78
N ALA A 122 -14.91 -7.29 -10.54
CA ALA A 122 -13.54 -7.02 -10.97
C ALA A 122 -12.62 -6.74 -9.78
N ILE A 123 -13.11 -6.00 -8.78
CA ILE A 123 -12.38 -5.73 -7.54
C ILE A 123 -12.12 -7.03 -6.76
N LEU A 124 -13.11 -7.91 -6.63
CA LEU A 124 -12.93 -9.20 -5.97
C LEU A 124 -11.95 -10.11 -6.72
N GLN A 125 -11.94 -10.07 -8.05
CA GLN A 125 -10.95 -10.78 -8.86
C GLN A 125 -9.52 -10.26 -8.61
N ASP A 126 -9.34 -8.93 -8.54
CA ASP A 126 -8.06 -8.31 -8.21
C ASP A 126 -7.61 -8.71 -6.79
N ILE A 127 -8.51 -8.67 -5.80
CA ILE A 127 -8.24 -9.12 -4.42
C ILE A 127 -7.84 -10.59 -4.40
N ALA A 128 -8.55 -11.46 -5.12
CA ALA A 128 -8.21 -12.88 -5.22
C ALA A 128 -6.82 -13.07 -5.81
N PHE A 129 -6.47 -12.35 -6.87
CA PHE A 129 -5.13 -12.39 -7.47
C PHE A 129 -4.04 -11.95 -6.48
N LEU A 130 -4.24 -10.81 -5.82
CA LEU A 130 -3.31 -10.25 -4.83
C LEU A 130 -3.13 -11.18 -3.62
N HIS A 131 -4.20 -11.87 -3.20
CA HIS A 131 -4.15 -12.84 -2.12
C HIS A 131 -3.21 -14.02 -2.46
N HIS A 132 -3.23 -14.48 -3.71
CA HIS A 132 -2.32 -15.53 -4.18
C HIS A 132 -0.85 -15.08 -4.21
N LEU A 133 -0.58 -13.79 -4.39
CA LEU A 133 0.77 -13.22 -4.27
C LEU A 133 1.27 -13.19 -2.81
N GLY A 134 0.39 -13.45 -1.85
CA GLY A 134 0.71 -13.62 -0.43
C GLY A 134 0.29 -12.44 0.44
N ILE A 135 -0.55 -11.53 -0.05
CA ILE A 135 -1.14 -10.45 0.74
C ILE A 135 -2.29 -11.02 1.58
N LYS A 136 -2.35 -10.64 2.87
CA LYS A 136 -3.43 -11.01 3.79
C LYS A 136 -4.51 -9.94 3.75
N PHE A 137 -5.77 -10.34 3.54
CA PHE A 137 -6.88 -9.39 3.39
C PHE A 137 -7.93 -9.54 4.48
N VAL A 138 -8.35 -8.39 5.03
CA VAL A 138 -9.61 -8.24 5.77
C VAL A 138 -10.54 -7.37 4.95
N LEU A 139 -11.70 -7.89 4.55
CA LEU A 139 -12.70 -7.17 3.75
C LEU A 139 -13.80 -6.62 4.65
N VAL A 140 -14.15 -5.35 4.47
CA VAL A 140 -15.23 -4.66 5.18
C VAL A 140 -16.18 -4.05 4.14
N PRO A 141 -17.22 -4.79 3.69
CA PRO A 141 -18.13 -4.30 2.67
C PRO A 141 -19.17 -3.33 3.25
N GLY A 142 -19.47 -2.28 2.50
CA GLY A 142 -20.57 -1.37 2.76
C GLY A 142 -21.90 -2.03 2.45
N THR A 143 -22.84 -1.94 3.39
CA THR A 143 -24.17 -2.58 3.29
C THR A 143 -25.30 -1.58 3.12
N HIS A 144 -25.01 -0.28 3.25
CA HIS A 144 -26.04 0.75 3.36
C HIS A 144 -26.94 0.88 2.13
N VAL A 145 -26.42 0.73 0.91
CA VAL A 145 -27.21 0.83 -0.33
C VAL A 145 -28.22 -0.32 -0.39
N GLU A 146 -27.80 -1.53 -0.02
CA GLU A 146 -28.68 -2.70 0.00
C GLU A 146 -29.75 -2.56 1.11
N ILE A 147 -29.39 -2.03 2.29
CA ILE A 147 -30.34 -1.75 3.36
C ILE A 147 -31.41 -0.75 2.90
N ASP A 148 -31.00 0.34 2.28
CA ASP A 148 -31.93 1.36 1.75
C ASP A 148 -32.85 0.77 0.68
N THR A 149 -32.31 -0.08 -0.19
CA THR A 149 -33.07 -0.79 -1.22
C THR A 149 -34.13 -1.72 -0.60
N LEU A 150 -33.75 -2.53 0.39
CA LEU A 150 -34.66 -3.44 1.09
C LEU A 150 -35.75 -2.70 1.88
N LEU A 151 -35.42 -1.56 2.47
CA LEU A 151 -36.41 -0.71 3.16
C LEU A 151 -37.40 -0.11 2.16
N ALA A 152 -36.91 0.42 1.03
CA ALA A 152 -37.76 0.96 -0.02
C ALA A 152 -38.73 -0.10 -0.59
N GLN A 153 -38.26 -1.34 -0.80
CA GLN A 153 -39.11 -2.47 -1.22
C GLN A 153 -40.22 -2.80 -0.21
N ARG A 154 -40.00 -2.50 1.07
CA ARG A 154 -40.98 -2.68 2.16
C ARG A 154 -41.87 -1.45 2.37
N GLY A 155 -41.75 -0.42 1.52
CA GLY A 155 -42.46 0.85 1.67
C GLY A 155 -42.03 1.65 2.90
N LYS A 156 -40.80 1.45 3.38
CA LYS A 156 -40.22 2.16 4.52
C LYS A 156 -39.14 3.12 4.04
N ASN A 157 -39.02 4.26 4.70
CA ASN A 157 -37.98 5.25 4.42
C ASN A 157 -36.81 5.08 5.40
N PRO A 158 -35.56 5.17 4.94
CA PRO A 158 -34.41 5.13 5.83
C PRO A 158 -34.34 6.39 6.69
N LYS A 159 -34.04 6.22 7.98
CA LYS A 159 -33.92 7.31 8.94
C LYS A 159 -32.46 7.50 9.35
N PHE A 160 -32.01 8.75 9.31
CA PHE A 160 -30.66 9.12 9.72
C PHE A 160 -30.73 10.27 10.73
N ALA A 161 -29.83 10.24 11.70
CA ALA A 161 -29.62 11.32 12.65
C ALA A 161 -28.13 11.68 12.67
N GLY A 162 -27.81 12.76 11.95
CA GLY A 162 -26.44 13.13 11.59
C GLY A 162 -25.80 12.06 10.70
N GLN A 163 -24.74 11.46 11.22
CA GLN A 163 -23.93 10.47 10.50
C GLN A 163 -24.44 9.03 10.67
N TYR A 164 -25.21 8.74 11.72
CA TYR A 164 -25.67 7.38 11.97
C TYR A 164 -27.08 7.15 11.44
N ARG A 165 -27.29 5.95 10.88
CA ARG A 165 -28.64 5.43 10.64
C ARG A 165 -29.31 5.18 11.99
N VAL A 166 -30.57 5.56 12.12
CA VAL A 166 -31.43 5.10 13.22
C VAL A 166 -31.95 3.72 12.85
N THR A 167 -31.57 2.70 13.61
CA THR A 167 -31.87 1.30 13.26
C THR A 167 -33.07 0.82 14.07
N ASP A 168 -34.27 1.05 13.54
CA ASP A 168 -35.51 0.45 14.06
C ASP A 168 -35.61 -1.07 13.72
N PRO A 169 -36.58 -1.83 14.28
CA PRO A 169 -36.67 -3.27 14.05
C PRO A 169 -36.76 -3.68 12.56
N ASP A 170 -37.45 -2.89 11.75
CA ASP A 170 -37.55 -3.10 10.30
C ASP A 170 -36.18 -2.90 9.64
N SER A 171 -35.49 -1.83 10.00
CA SER A 171 -34.12 -1.50 9.53
C SER A 171 -33.10 -2.54 9.97
N LEU A 172 -33.21 -3.09 11.19
CA LEU A 172 -32.33 -4.16 11.66
C LEU A 172 -32.53 -5.44 10.86
N THR A 173 -33.77 -5.77 10.51
CA THR A 173 -34.07 -6.94 9.69
C THR A 173 -33.49 -6.77 8.29
N ALA A 174 -33.67 -5.60 7.67
CA ALA A 174 -33.04 -5.26 6.40
C ALA A 174 -31.49 -5.31 6.48
N ALA A 175 -30.89 -4.85 7.58
CA ALA A 175 -29.45 -4.93 7.81
C ALA A 175 -28.94 -6.37 7.88
N LYS A 176 -29.66 -7.27 8.56
CA LYS A 176 -29.33 -8.70 8.61
C LYS A 176 -29.38 -9.36 7.24
N GLU A 177 -30.42 -9.07 6.46
CA GLU A 177 -30.57 -9.60 5.10
C GLU A 177 -29.51 -9.07 4.15
N ALA A 178 -29.26 -7.75 4.16
CA ALA A 178 -28.23 -7.13 3.34
C ALA A 178 -26.83 -7.72 3.64
N ALA A 179 -26.47 -7.80 4.92
CA ALA A 179 -25.19 -8.36 5.33
C ALA A 179 -25.05 -9.84 4.93
N GLY A 180 -26.10 -10.64 5.08
CA GLY A 180 -26.12 -12.05 4.68
C GLY A 180 -25.95 -12.22 3.17
N LYS A 181 -26.73 -11.48 2.38
CA LYS A 181 -26.64 -11.49 0.91
C LYS A 181 -25.24 -11.13 0.43
N ILE A 182 -24.72 -9.98 0.86
CA ILE A 182 -23.39 -9.50 0.46
C ILE A 182 -22.30 -10.50 0.86
N SER A 183 -22.40 -11.12 2.05
CA SER A 183 -21.41 -12.12 2.48
C SER A 183 -21.43 -13.36 1.58
N MET A 184 -22.62 -13.90 1.28
CA MET A 184 -22.76 -15.04 0.37
C MET A 184 -22.25 -14.69 -1.04
N ASP A 185 -22.52 -13.50 -1.55
CA ASP A 185 -22.05 -13.06 -2.86
C ASP A 185 -20.52 -12.96 -2.92
N ILE A 186 -19.87 -12.44 -1.87
CA ILE A 186 -18.40 -12.38 -1.77
C ILE A 186 -17.80 -13.78 -1.71
N GLU A 187 -18.33 -14.63 -0.83
CA GLU A 187 -17.88 -16.01 -0.65
C GLU A 187 -18.00 -16.80 -1.97
N ALA A 188 -19.12 -16.67 -2.67
CA ALA A 188 -19.34 -17.31 -3.97
C ALA A 188 -18.38 -16.81 -5.05
N LYS A 189 -18.10 -15.51 -5.11
CA LYS A 189 -17.22 -14.91 -6.13
C LYS A 189 -15.74 -15.18 -5.89
N LEU A 190 -15.32 -15.33 -4.63
CA LEU A 190 -13.93 -15.65 -4.29
C LEU A 190 -13.64 -17.17 -4.37
N SER A 191 -14.65 -18.02 -4.19
CA SER A 191 -14.51 -19.49 -4.17
C SER A 191 -13.77 -20.10 -5.38
N PRO A 192 -14.03 -19.70 -6.64
CA PRO A 192 -13.37 -20.31 -7.80
C PRO A 192 -11.85 -20.11 -7.81
N GLY A 193 -11.34 -19.08 -7.13
CA GLY A 193 -9.96 -18.61 -7.29
C GLY A 193 -9.65 -18.12 -8.71
N PRO A 194 -8.51 -17.43 -8.92
CA PRO A 194 -8.03 -17.14 -10.26
C PRO A 194 -7.58 -18.44 -10.94
N SER A 195 -7.89 -18.63 -12.23
CA SER A 195 -7.46 -19.78 -13.05
C SER A 195 -5.95 -19.92 -13.26
N ILE A 196 -5.13 -19.16 -12.51
CA ILE A 196 -3.68 -19.24 -12.56
C ILE A 196 -3.26 -20.53 -11.86
N CYS A 197 -2.75 -21.47 -12.66
CA CYS A 197 -2.03 -22.63 -12.17
C CYS A 197 -0.89 -22.16 -11.26
N ASN A 198 -1.08 -22.30 -9.94
CA ASN A 198 -0.04 -22.42 -8.92
C ASN A 198 1.27 -21.64 -9.18
N ILE A 199 1.28 -20.32 -8.91
CA ILE A 199 2.49 -19.73 -8.33
C ILE A 199 2.57 -20.32 -6.92
N ARG A 200 3.14 -21.53 -6.82
CA ARG A 200 3.31 -22.23 -5.55
C ARG A 200 4.07 -21.28 -4.61
N ARG A 201 3.61 -21.16 -3.37
CA ARG A 201 4.48 -20.71 -2.27
C ARG A 201 5.62 -21.73 -2.23
N HIS A 202 6.79 -21.42 -2.78
CA HIS A 202 7.96 -22.28 -2.62
C HIS A 202 8.17 -22.51 -1.12
N GLY A 203 8.07 -23.76 -0.66
CA GLY A 203 8.32 -24.17 0.72
C GLY A 203 7.13 -24.77 1.49
N ASP A 204 5.87 -24.62 1.04
CA ASP A 204 4.72 -25.21 1.74
C ASP A 204 4.21 -26.46 0.99
N SER A 205 4.54 -27.64 1.53
CA SER A 205 4.14 -28.94 1.00
C SER A 205 2.88 -29.50 1.69
N SER A 206 2.17 -28.70 2.48
CA SER A 206 1.01 -29.16 3.25
C SER A 206 -0.35 -28.99 2.55
N ARG A 207 -0.43 -28.21 1.47
CA ARG A 207 -1.72 -27.84 0.83
C ARG A 207 -1.91 -28.51 -0.53
N TRP A 208 -2.12 -29.81 -0.54
CA TRP A 208 -2.29 -30.59 -1.77
C TRP A 208 -3.68 -30.48 -2.41
N HIS A 209 -4.66 -29.78 -1.80
CA HIS A 209 -6.07 -29.86 -2.24
C HIS A 209 -6.92 -28.57 -2.20
N GLU A 210 -6.37 -27.39 -1.90
CA GLU A 210 -7.16 -26.14 -1.94
C GLU A 210 -6.92 -25.40 -3.26
N VAL A 211 -7.86 -25.55 -4.20
CA VAL A 211 -7.82 -24.93 -5.53
C VAL A 211 -8.40 -23.49 -5.53
N GLY A 212 -9.10 -23.10 -4.46
CA GLY A 212 -9.83 -21.83 -4.35
C GLY A 212 -9.37 -20.91 -3.22
N VAL A 213 -9.85 -19.66 -3.22
CA VAL A 213 -9.65 -18.73 -2.10
C VAL A 213 -10.57 -19.14 -0.94
N SER A 214 -9.98 -19.35 0.24
CA SER A 214 -10.76 -19.57 1.47
C SER A 214 -11.20 -18.23 2.05
N VAL A 215 -12.48 -18.08 2.37
CA VAL A 215 -13.05 -16.91 3.03
C VAL A 215 -13.57 -17.31 4.40
N ALA A 216 -13.24 -16.53 5.43
CA ALA A 216 -13.67 -16.76 6.80
C ALA A 216 -14.47 -15.57 7.33
N SER A 217 -15.72 -15.81 7.71
CA SER A 217 -16.59 -14.87 8.41
C SER A 217 -16.87 -15.35 9.84
N GLY A 218 -17.25 -14.46 10.76
CA GLY A 218 -17.46 -14.84 12.15
C GLY A 218 -17.79 -13.67 13.08
N ASN A 219 -17.93 -13.99 14.37
CA ASN A 219 -18.24 -13.04 15.45
C ASN A 219 -17.00 -12.23 15.90
N PHE A 220 -16.26 -11.66 14.94
CA PHE A 220 -15.05 -10.90 15.21
C PHE A 220 -15.32 -9.51 15.81
N LEU A 221 -16.55 -8.99 15.68
CA LEU A 221 -16.93 -7.63 16.08
C LEU A 221 -17.84 -7.64 17.32
N ALA A 222 -17.33 -7.12 18.43
CA ALA A 222 -18.13 -6.82 19.61
C ALA A 222 -18.58 -5.35 19.59
N ALA A 223 -19.87 -5.11 19.82
CA ALA A 223 -20.48 -3.79 19.77
C ALA A 223 -21.32 -3.49 21.01
N LYS A 224 -21.53 -2.20 21.29
CA LYS A 224 -22.48 -1.71 22.31
C LYS A 224 -23.55 -0.86 21.64
N ARG A 225 -24.75 -0.78 22.22
CA ARG A 225 -25.79 0.13 21.71
C ARG A 225 -25.32 1.57 21.83
N ARG A 226 -25.56 2.37 20.80
CA ARG A 226 -25.32 3.82 20.84
C ARG A 226 -26.27 4.53 21.82
N GLY A 227 -27.49 4.01 21.98
CA GLY A 227 -28.49 4.52 22.92
C GLY A 227 -29.12 5.83 22.43
N VAL A 228 -29.53 6.67 23.39
CA VAL A 228 -30.17 7.96 23.13
C VAL A 228 -29.12 9.06 23.22
N ILE A 229 -28.88 9.78 22.13
CA ILE A 229 -27.92 10.89 22.09
C ILE A 229 -28.64 12.13 21.57
N ALA A 230 -28.49 13.27 22.28
CA ALA A 230 -29.14 14.53 21.94
C ALA A 230 -30.67 14.40 21.73
N GLY A 231 -31.32 13.54 22.51
CA GLY A 231 -32.76 13.28 22.43
C GLY A 231 -33.21 12.34 21.31
N VAL A 232 -32.29 11.83 20.48
CA VAL A 232 -32.61 10.86 19.42
C VAL A 232 -32.28 9.44 19.88
N ASP A 233 -33.27 8.55 19.86
CA ASP A 233 -33.06 7.11 20.07
C ASP A 233 -32.59 6.44 18.77
N TYR A 234 -31.39 5.88 18.80
CA TYR A 234 -30.79 5.21 17.65
C TYR A 234 -31.20 3.72 17.53
N GLY A 235 -31.98 3.18 18.47
CA GLY A 235 -32.49 1.82 18.43
C GLY A 235 -31.36 0.77 18.47
N ALA A 236 -31.31 -0.10 17.46
CA ALA A 236 -30.31 -1.16 17.32
C ALA A 236 -29.01 -0.71 16.64
N THR A 237 -28.75 0.60 16.54
CA THR A 237 -27.47 1.11 16.03
C THR A 237 -26.37 0.87 17.06
N GLY A 238 -25.27 0.27 16.59
CA GLY A 238 -24.14 -0.13 17.41
C GLY A 238 -22.93 0.79 17.22
N GLU A 239 -22.13 0.85 18.27
CA GLU A 239 -20.79 1.44 18.31
C GLU A 239 -19.78 0.33 18.56
N VAL A 240 -18.63 0.38 17.88
CA VAL A 240 -17.61 -0.66 17.95
C VAL A 240 -16.95 -0.64 19.32
N LYS A 241 -16.98 -1.77 20.03
CA LYS A 241 -16.36 -1.92 21.36
C LYS A 241 -15.02 -2.66 21.29
N LYS A 242 -14.94 -3.73 20.49
CA LYS A 242 -13.72 -4.55 20.38
C LYS A 242 -13.73 -5.35 19.08
N VAL A 243 -12.55 -5.54 18.50
CA VAL A 243 -12.30 -6.47 17.40
C VAL A 243 -11.46 -7.65 17.92
N ASP A 244 -11.86 -8.88 17.61
CA ASP A 244 -11.17 -10.11 18.01
C ASP A 244 -9.98 -10.40 17.09
N VAL A 245 -8.90 -9.64 17.30
CA VAL A 245 -7.68 -9.68 16.47
C VAL A 245 -7.00 -11.05 16.51
N VAL A 246 -7.05 -11.75 17.65
CA VAL A 246 -6.39 -13.06 17.81
C VAL A 246 -7.01 -14.07 16.84
N ARG A 247 -8.34 -14.20 16.85
CA ARG A 247 -9.02 -15.11 15.93
C ARG A 247 -8.91 -14.68 14.48
N MET A 248 -8.88 -13.38 14.20
CA MET A 248 -8.67 -12.90 12.83
C MET A 248 -7.28 -13.27 12.32
N ARG A 249 -6.22 -13.06 13.13
CA ARG A 249 -4.84 -13.43 12.77
C ARG A 249 -4.70 -14.93 12.53
N GLU A 250 -5.31 -15.78 13.35
CA GLU A 250 -5.34 -17.24 13.12
C GLU A 250 -5.89 -17.60 11.72
N ARG A 251 -6.94 -16.92 11.25
CA ARG A 251 -7.52 -17.15 9.92
C ARG A 251 -6.64 -16.60 8.80
N LEU A 252 -6.09 -15.40 8.98
CA LEU A 252 -5.18 -14.80 8.01
C LEU A 252 -3.88 -15.62 7.84
N ASP A 253 -3.34 -16.15 8.94
CA ASP A 253 -2.16 -17.04 8.93
C ASP A 253 -2.51 -18.41 8.32
N GLY A 254 -3.74 -18.87 8.50
CA GLY A 254 -4.34 -19.99 7.77
C GLY A 254 -4.45 -19.75 6.27
N GLY A 255 -4.22 -18.53 5.77
CA GLY A 255 -4.36 -18.18 4.35
C GLY A 255 -5.81 -18.00 3.91
N CYS A 256 -6.69 -17.65 4.85
CA CYS A 256 -8.05 -17.21 4.55
C CYS A 256 -8.08 -15.69 4.35
N ILE A 257 -8.98 -15.22 3.50
CA ILE A 257 -9.45 -13.84 3.51
C ILE A 257 -10.48 -13.72 4.64
N VAL A 258 -10.34 -12.73 5.52
CA VAL A 258 -11.32 -12.50 6.58
C VAL A 258 -12.38 -11.52 6.10
N LEU A 259 -13.66 -11.91 6.20
CA LEU A 259 -14.79 -11.04 5.90
C LEU A 259 -15.39 -10.51 7.21
N LEU A 260 -15.35 -9.19 7.39
CA LEU A 260 -15.84 -8.49 8.58
C LEU A 260 -17.11 -7.70 8.23
N SER A 261 -18.26 -8.21 8.69
CA SER A 261 -19.56 -7.57 8.51
C SER A 261 -19.69 -6.27 9.34
N ASN A 262 -20.58 -5.38 8.92
CA ASN A 262 -20.99 -4.20 9.70
C ASN A 262 -21.88 -4.56 10.91
N LEU A 263 -22.28 -5.83 11.06
CA LEU A 263 -23.06 -6.30 12.21
C LEU A 263 -22.15 -6.66 13.38
N GLY A 264 -22.37 -5.99 14.52
CA GLY A 264 -21.69 -6.27 15.78
C GLY A 264 -22.59 -6.98 16.77
N TYR A 265 -21.98 -7.69 17.72
CA TYR A 265 -22.71 -8.44 18.75
C TYR A 265 -22.51 -7.83 20.13
N SER A 266 -23.59 -7.65 20.88
CA SER A 266 -23.54 -7.21 22.27
C SER A 266 -23.21 -8.36 23.22
N SER A 267 -22.86 -8.05 24.47
CA SER A 267 -22.68 -9.05 25.52
C SER A 267 -23.96 -9.81 25.88
N SER A 268 -25.14 -9.27 25.54
CA SER A 268 -26.44 -9.93 25.69
C SER A 268 -26.82 -10.79 24.48
N GLY A 269 -25.98 -10.85 23.44
CA GLY A 269 -26.26 -11.59 22.21
C GLY A 269 -27.16 -10.86 21.22
N GLU A 270 -27.39 -9.55 21.39
CA GLU A 270 -28.13 -8.74 20.44
C GLU A 270 -27.26 -8.40 19.22
N VAL A 271 -27.89 -8.33 18.05
CA VAL A 271 -27.26 -7.88 16.82
C VAL A 271 -27.45 -6.38 16.69
N LEU A 272 -26.36 -5.66 16.48
CA LEU A 272 -26.34 -4.21 16.32
C LEU A 272 -25.79 -3.84 14.94
N ASN A 273 -26.39 -2.82 14.32
CA ASN A 273 -25.93 -2.28 13.06
C ASN A 273 -24.87 -1.20 13.31
N CYS A 274 -23.60 -1.53 13.08
CA CYS A 274 -22.48 -0.59 13.20
C CYS A 274 -22.24 0.15 11.89
N ASN A 275 -21.58 1.31 11.98
CA ASN A 275 -21.13 2.04 10.81
C ASN A 275 -19.94 1.32 10.16
N THR A 276 -20.00 1.06 8.85
CA THR A 276 -18.95 0.36 8.09
C THR A 276 -17.59 1.04 8.20
N TYR A 277 -17.52 2.38 8.15
CA TYR A 277 -16.25 3.09 8.27
C TYR A 277 -15.68 2.98 9.68
N GLU A 278 -16.53 3.03 10.71
CA GLU A 278 -16.11 2.82 12.10
C GLU A 278 -15.56 1.40 12.30
N VAL A 279 -16.19 0.39 11.69
CA VAL A 279 -15.71 -0.99 11.71
C VAL A 279 -14.37 -1.12 10.99
N ALA A 280 -14.21 -0.52 9.80
CA ALA A 280 -12.97 -0.58 9.04
C ALA A 280 -11.80 0.12 9.75
N THR A 281 -12.04 1.31 10.29
CA THR A 281 -11.03 2.07 11.03
C THR A 281 -10.64 1.36 12.33
N ALA A 282 -11.61 0.91 13.13
CA ALA A 282 -11.33 0.14 14.35
C ALA A 282 -10.58 -1.16 14.07
N CYS A 283 -10.94 -1.88 13.00
CA CYS A 283 -10.25 -3.08 12.56
C CYS A 283 -8.80 -2.79 12.15
N SER A 284 -8.58 -1.76 11.32
CA SER A 284 -7.25 -1.37 10.82
C SER A 284 -6.29 -1.04 11.96
N LEU A 285 -6.78 -0.32 12.96
CA LEU A 285 -6.00 0.04 14.15
C LEU A 285 -5.75 -1.18 15.03
N ALA A 286 -6.78 -1.99 15.32
CA ALA A 286 -6.66 -3.13 16.22
C ALA A 286 -5.74 -4.23 15.67
N ILE A 287 -5.80 -4.50 14.36
CA ILE A 287 -4.94 -5.51 13.72
C ILE A 287 -3.52 -5.01 13.44
N GLU A 288 -3.28 -3.70 13.57
CA GLU A 288 -2.06 -3.00 13.15
C GLU A 288 -1.80 -3.24 11.66
N ALA A 289 -2.80 -2.92 10.83
CA ALA A 289 -2.72 -3.15 9.39
C ALA A 289 -1.55 -2.39 8.78
N ASP A 290 -0.87 -2.99 7.79
CA ASP A 290 0.18 -2.30 7.04
C ASP A 290 -0.44 -1.20 6.15
N LYS A 291 -1.65 -1.45 5.63
CA LYS A 291 -2.41 -0.50 4.80
C LYS A 291 -3.91 -0.63 5.06
N LEU A 292 -4.61 0.51 5.09
CA LEU A 292 -6.05 0.55 4.85
C LEU A 292 -6.28 0.99 3.40
N ILE A 293 -7.14 0.26 2.68
CA ILE A 293 -7.55 0.58 1.31
C ILE A 293 -9.04 0.87 1.34
N CYS A 294 -9.44 2.06 0.93
CA CYS A 294 -10.82 2.49 0.82
C CYS A 294 -11.19 2.56 -0.66
N ILE A 295 -12.05 1.64 -1.11
CA ILE A 295 -12.58 1.62 -2.47
C ILE A 295 -13.87 2.42 -2.48
N ILE A 296 -13.85 3.56 -3.17
CA ILE A 296 -14.87 4.60 -3.16
C ILE A 296 -15.45 4.82 -4.56
N ASP A 297 -16.61 5.47 -4.65
CA ASP A 297 -17.23 5.85 -5.92
C ASP A 297 -16.69 7.20 -6.40
N GLY A 298 -15.53 7.18 -7.07
CA GLY A 298 -14.87 8.34 -7.67
C GLY A 298 -13.60 8.84 -6.95
N PRO A 299 -12.83 9.74 -7.58
CA PRO A 299 -11.52 10.18 -7.10
C PRO A 299 -11.55 11.38 -6.13
N ILE A 300 -10.50 11.56 -5.33
CA ILE A 300 -10.28 12.79 -4.56
C ILE A 300 -9.61 13.85 -5.44
N LEU A 301 -10.34 14.93 -5.70
CA LEU A 301 -9.86 16.02 -6.56
C LEU A 301 -9.44 17.25 -5.73
N ASP A 302 -8.51 18.05 -6.25
CA ASP A 302 -8.20 19.40 -5.76
C ASP A 302 -9.25 20.43 -6.20
N GLU A 303 -9.13 21.68 -5.76
CA GLU A 303 -10.04 22.78 -6.14
C GLU A 303 -10.06 23.05 -7.65
N SER A 304 -9.02 22.63 -8.38
CA SER A 304 -8.92 22.74 -9.84
C SER A 304 -9.41 21.50 -10.60
N GLY A 305 -9.96 20.50 -9.88
CA GLY A 305 -10.47 19.26 -10.47
C GLY A 305 -9.40 18.24 -10.84
N ARG A 306 -8.16 18.39 -10.37
CA ARG A 306 -7.06 17.43 -10.61
C ARG A 306 -7.01 16.40 -9.49
N LEU A 307 -6.68 15.16 -9.82
CA LEU A 307 -6.47 14.10 -8.83
C LEU A 307 -5.34 14.48 -7.87
N ILE A 308 -5.61 14.36 -6.56
CA ILE A 308 -4.59 14.46 -5.54
C ILE A 308 -3.99 13.06 -5.35
N CYS A 309 -2.80 12.80 -5.85
CA CYS A 309 -2.22 11.45 -5.74
C CYS A 309 -1.65 11.14 -4.35
N PHE A 310 -1.20 12.18 -3.63
CA PHE A 310 -0.53 12.03 -2.34
C PHE A 310 -0.87 13.19 -1.41
N LEU A 311 -1.06 12.87 -0.13
CA LEU A 311 -1.24 13.81 0.96
C LEU A 311 -0.40 13.34 2.15
N THR A 312 0.41 14.24 2.69
CA THR A 312 0.89 14.09 4.06
C THR A 312 -0.28 14.18 5.03
N LEU A 313 -0.09 13.67 6.25
CA LEU A 313 -1.09 13.81 7.30
C LEU A 313 -1.53 15.27 7.52
N GLU A 314 -0.58 16.21 7.54
CA GLU A 314 -0.86 17.64 7.74
C GLU A 314 -1.67 18.25 6.59
N GLU A 315 -1.35 17.88 5.35
CA GLU A 315 -2.09 18.32 4.16
C GLU A 315 -3.50 17.73 4.14
N ALA A 316 -3.66 16.44 4.50
CA ALA A 316 -4.97 15.80 4.62
C ALA A 316 -5.82 16.50 5.69
N ASP A 317 -5.25 16.80 6.85
CA ASP A 317 -5.94 17.51 7.93
C ASP A 317 -6.38 18.91 7.52
N THR A 318 -5.51 19.63 6.81
CA THR A 318 -5.81 20.97 6.30
C THR A 318 -6.94 20.91 5.27
N LEU A 319 -6.89 19.95 4.35
CA LEU A 319 -7.92 19.74 3.34
C LEU A 319 -9.26 19.36 3.98
N ILE A 320 -9.25 18.47 4.99
CA ILE A 320 -10.44 18.13 5.77
C ILE A 320 -11.00 19.40 6.42
N ARG A 321 -10.18 20.21 7.10
CA ARG A 321 -10.60 21.47 7.77
C ARG A 321 -11.13 22.53 6.81
N GLN A 322 -10.65 22.55 5.57
CA GLN A 322 -11.16 23.44 4.53
C GLN A 322 -12.54 22.98 4.05
N ARG A 323 -12.69 21.67 3.76
CA ARG A 323 -13.96 21.05 3.32
C ARG A 323 -15.03 20.99 4.41
N ALA A 324 -14.68 20.58 5.64
CA ALA A 324 -14.59 21.56 6.71
C ALA A 324 -15.69 22.62 6.79
N LYS A 325 -15.23 23.83 6.57
CA LYS A 325 -16.00 25.05 6.68
C LYS A 325 -17.08 25.14 5.60
N GLN A 326 -17.04 24.28 4.59
CA GLN A 326 -18.00 24.20 3.49
C GLN A 326 -19.12 23.16 3.75
N SER A 327 -19.03 22.34 4.81
CA SER A 327 -20.02 21.32 5.19
C SER A 327 -20.26 21.32 6.72
N GLU A 328 -21.52 21.21 7.16
CA GLU A 328 -21.88 21.21 8.59
C GLU A 328 -21.30 20.00 9.36
N ILE A 329 -20.98 18.89 8.68
CA ILE A 329 -20.47 17.65 9.29
C ILE A 329 -19.01 17.74 9.74
N ALA A 330 -18.23 18.58 9.08
CA ALA A 330 -16.78 18.58 9.21
C ALA A 330 -16.28 19.37 10.45
N ALA A 331 -17.18 20.13 11.09
CA ALA A 331 -16.97 20.74 12.40
C ALA A 331 -16.69 19.71 13.52
N SER A 332 -17.22 18.49 13.41
CA SER A 332 -16.99 17.42 14.40
C SER A 332 -15.54 16.91 14.40
N TYR A 333 -14.89 16.86 13.23
CA TYR A 333 -13.46 16.55 13.11
C TYR A 333 -12.62 17.69 13.69
N VAL A 334 -12.95 18.94 13.34
CA VAL A 334 -12.25 20.12 13.85
C VAL A 334 -12.30 20.17 15.37
N LYS A 335 -13.43 19.82 15.97
CA LYS A 335 -13.63 19.77 17.42
C LYS A 335 -12.80 18.67 18.09
N ALA A 336 -12.86 17.43 17.58
CA ALA A 336 -12.07 16.31 18.09
C ALA A 336 -10.55 16.55 18.02
N VAL A 337 -10.05 17.16 16.93
CA VAL A 337 -8.62 17.49 16.78
C VAL A 337 -8.24 18.78 17.51
N ALA A 338 -9.16 19.72 17.73
CA ALA A 338 -8.89 20.95 18.50
C ALA A 338 -8.77 20.67 20.01
N GLU A 339 -9.57 19.74 20.54
CA GLU A 339 -9.51 19.32 21.94
C GLU A 339 -8.17 18.64 22.30
N GLU A 340 -7.57 17.89 21.37
CA GLU A 340 -6.20 17.35 21.54
C GLU A 340 -5.12 18.44 21.59
N ASN A 341 -5.30 19.56 20.89
CA ASN A 341 -4.32 20.67 20.88
C ASN A 341 -4.41 21.56 22.13
N LEU A 342 -5.60 21.68 22.75
CA LEU A 342 -5.82 22.47 23.97
C LEU A 342 -5.20 21.84 25.23
N HIS A 343 -5.04 20.51 25.25
CA HIS A 343 -4.36 19.81 26.35
C HIS A 343 -2.83 19.97 26.36
N TYR A 344 -2.23 20.59 25.33
CA TYR A 344 -0.79 20.89 25.29
C TYR A 344 -0.39 22.20 25.97
N LEU A 345 -1.35 23.06 26.35
CA LEU A 345 -1.07 24.44 26.78
C LEU A 345 -1.46 24.77 28.23
N GLY A 346 -1.75 23.78 29.07
CA GLY A 346 -2.22 24.03 30.43
C GLY A 346 -1.66 23.08 31.48
N HIS A 347 -0.43 23.32 31.96
CA HIS A 347 -0.05 23.23 33.38
C HIS A 347 1.43 23.58 33.58
N ASP A 348 1.76 24.86 33.58
CA ASP A 348 2.97 25.36 34.24
C ASP A 348 2.59 25.82 35.64
N ASN A 349 2.96 25.04 36.66
CA ASN A 349 3.21 25.58 38.00
C ASN A 349 4.39 24.83 38.63
N PRO A 350 5.42 25.54 39.14
CA PRO A 350 6.68 24.94 39.56
C PRO A 350 6.64 24.56 41.04
N THR A 351 6.93 23.31 41.39
CA THR A 351 7.52 22.95 42.70
C THR A 351 7.91 21.46 42.76
N SER A 352 9.18 21.20 43.10
CA SER A 352 9.79 19.98 43.70
C SER A 352 9.50 18.60 43.07
N GLY A 353 10.45 17.72 42.76
CA GLY A 353 11.89 17.63 43.01
C GLY A 353 12.46 16.44 42.22
N GLN A 354 13.79 16.34 42.19
CA GLN A 354 14.58 15.36 41.45
C GLN A 354 14.20 13.90 41.74
N HIS A 355 14.06 13.07 40.70
CA HIS A 355 14.59 11.70 40.69
C HIS A 355 14.86 11.21 39.26
N ASN A 356 16.05 10.63 39.08
CA ASN A 356 16.61 10.06 37.85
C ASN A 356 15.93 8.75 37.42
N GLY A 357 15.82 8.56 36.10
CA GLY A 357 16.08 7.26 35.45
C GLY A 357 14.89 6.49 34.89
N ASN A 358 14.51 6.77 33.63
CA ASN A 358 14.30 5.81 32.52
C ASN A 358 13.49 6.48 31.39
N PHE A 359 14.19 6.94 30.35
CA PHE A 359 13.59 7.40 29.10
C PHE A 359 13.12 6.19 28.27
N LEU A 360 12.00 5.58 28.66
CA LEU A 360 11.20 4.77 27.75
C LEU A 360 10.42 5.71 26.84
N LYS A 361 10.67 5.63 25.53
CA LYS A 361 9.93 6.33 24.47
C LYS A 361 8.47 5.91 24.52
N ASP A 362 7.66 6.66 25.27
CA ASP A 362 6.21 6.47 25.39
C ASP A 362 5.54 6.96 24.10
N LYS A 363 5.46 6.07 23.11
CA LYS A 363 4.79 6.30 21.84
C LYS A 363 3.29 6.18 22.09
N ARG A 364 2.65 7.26 22.57
CA ARG A 364 1.21 7.28 22.88
C ARG A 364 0.38 6.98 21.63
N ILE A 365 -0.32 5.84 21.67
CA ILE A 365 -1.30 5.39 20.68
C ILE A 365 -2.56 6.27 20.81
N PRO A 366 -3.18 6.75 19.71
CA PRO A 366 -4.44 7.50 19.80
C PRO A 366 -5.52 6.61 20.40
N ARG A 367 -6.08 7.03 21.54
CA ARG A 367 -7.19 6.34 22.18
C ARG A 367 -8.49 6.74 21.50
N PHE A 368 -9.31 5.77 21.15
CA PHE A 368 -10.72 6.04 20.87
C PHE A 368 -11.37 6.57 22.16
N ASN A 369 -11.84 7.82 22.16
CA ASN A 369 -12.74 8.33 23.20
C ASN A 369 -14.19 7.81 23.05
N ASN A 370 -14.31 6.55 22.62
CA ASN A 370 -15.51 5.72 22.63
C ASN A 370 -15.43 4.58 23.67
N GLY A 371 -14.39 4.58 24.52
CA GLY A 371 -14.13 3.50 25.47
C GLY A 371 -13.40 2.30 24.84
N VAL A 372 -12.75 2.48 23.68
CA VAL A 372 -11.74 1.54 23.16
C VAL A 372 -10.39 2.00 23.70
N GLY A 373 -10.26 1.95 25.03
CA GLY A 373 -8.98 2.09 25.73
C GLY A 373 -8.22 0.77 25.61
N PHE A 374 -7.05 0.80 24.97
CA PHE A 374 -6.11 -0.32 24.92
C PHE A 374 -5.27 -0.41 26.21
N ASP A 375 -5.87 -0.16 27.38
CA ASP A 375 -5.19 -0.23 28.66
C ASP A 375 -5.94 -1.12 29.65
N ASN A 376 -5.20 -2.06 30.24
CA ASN A 376 -5.63 -2.84 31.39
C ASN A 376 -5.74 -1.93 32.62
N GLY A 377 -6.95 -1.53 32.97
CA GLY A 377 -7.33 -1.17 34.34
C GLY A 377 -7.44 0.32 34.71
N ASN A 378 -8.58 0.64 35.33
CA ASN A 378 -8.94 1.78 36.20
C ASN A 378 -8.95 3.24 35.66
N GLY A 379 -10.13 3.87 35.77
CA GLY A 379 -10.35 5.34 35.75
C GLY A 379 -11.43 5.77 34.76
N LEU A 380 -12.72 5.94 35.12
CA LEU A 380 -13.41 7.14 35.65
C LEU A 380 -13.48 8.36 34.67
N TRP A 381 -14.66 8.57 34.04
CA TRP A 381 -15.18 9.76 33.29
C TRP A 381 -14.39 10.19 32.03
N SER A 382 -14.92 10.88 31.01
CA SER A 382 -16.15 11.65 30.76
C SER A 382 -16.62 11.44 29.31
N GLY A 383 -17.92 11.49 29.06
CA GLY A 383 -18.48 11.35 27.72
C GLY A 383 -18.24 12.59 26.86
N GLU A 384 -17.44 12.47 25.80
CA GLU A 384 -17.39 13.45 24.72
C GLU A 384 -17.01 12.76 23.39
N GLN A 385 -18.03 12.70 22.52
CA GLN A 385 -18.06 12.56 21.06
C GLN A 385 -16.97 11.74 20.36
N GLY A 386 -17.24 10.44 20.16
CA GLY A 386 -16.61 9.64 19.11
C GLY A 386 -16.76 10.21 17.70
N PHE A 387 -15.71 10.06 16.91
CA PHE A 387 -15.66 10.46 15.51
C PHE A 387 -16.54 9.54 14.65
N ALA A 388 -17.73 10.03 14.30
CA ALA A 388 -18.59 9.36 13.33
C ALA A 388 -18.06 9.61 11.92
N ILE A 389 -17.89 8.55 11.13
CA ILE A 389 -17.49 8.62 9.73
C ILE A 389 -18.59 8.04 8.86
N GLY A 390 -19.15 8.82 7.94
CA GLY A 390 -20.20 8.39 7.00
C GLY A 390 -21.60 8.79 7.47
N GLY A 391 -22.44 9.32 6.57
CA GLY A 391 -23.77 9.88 6.85
C GLY A 391 -24.53 10.30 5.58
N HIS A 392 -25.71 10.94 5.72
CA HIS A 392 -26.63 11.33 4.63
C HIS A 392 -26.11 12.51 3.74
N GLU A 393 -24.81 12.81 3.69
CA GLU A 393 -24.26 13.88 2.82
C GLU A 393 -23.99 13.42 1.37
N ARG A 394 -24.58 12.28 0.97
CA ARG A 394 -24.41 11.64 -0.34
C ARG A 394 -25.02 12.42 -1.52
N GLN A 395 -25.71 13.53 -1.27
CA GLN A 395 -26.39 14.29 -2.34
C GLN A 395 -25.49 15.31 -3.07
N SER A 396 -24.25 15.56 -2.60
CA SER A 396 -23.32 16.43 -3.32
C SER A 396 -22.03 15.70 -3.65
N ARG A 397 -21.91 15.20 -4.89
CA ARG A 397 -20.67 14.68 -5.49
C ARG A 397 -19.49 15.67 -5.39
N LEU A 398 -19.74 16.93 -5.04
CA LEU A 398 -18.72 17.97 -4.84
C LEU A 398 -18.00 17.83 -3.48
N ASN A 399 -18.66 17.28 -2.44
CA ASN A 399 -18.10 17.15 -1.08
C ASN A 399 -18.03 15.69 -0.57
N GLY A 400 -18.47 14.72 -1.38
CA GLY A 400 -18.81 13.34 -1.01
C GLY A 400 -17.69 12.39 -0.57
N TYR A 401 -16.47 12.86 -0.35
CA TYR A 401 -15.33 12.01 0.07
C TYR A 401 -14.71 12.41 1.41
N LEU A 402 -15.34 13.34 2.11
CA LEU A 402 -14.83 13.84 3.39
C LEU A 402 -14.74 12.73 4.44
N SER A 403 -15.71 11.81 4.45
CA SER A 403 -15.76 10.70 5.40
C SER A 403 -14.56 9.77 5.20
N GLU A 404 -14.26 9.43 3.96
CA GLU A 404 -13.16 8.53 3.62
C GLU A 404 -11.81 9.18 3.79
N LEU A 405 -11.67 10.45 3.42
CA LEU A 405 -10.46 11.22 3.70
C LEU A 405 -10.23 11.35 5.22
N ALA A 406 -11.29 11.55 6.00
CA ALA A 406 -11.17 11.63 7.45
C ALA A 406 -10.87 10.26 8.10
N ALA A 407 -11.43 9.16 7.57
CA ALA A 407 -11.04 7.80 7.95
C ALA A 407 -9.56 7.57 7.69
N ALA A 408 -9.08 8.00 6.52
CA ALA A 408 -7.69 7.88 6.14
C ALA A 408 -6.76 8.64 7.09
N ALA A 409 -7.04 9.91 7.36
CA ALA A 409 -6.26 10.71 8.29
C ALA A 409 -6.30 10.15 9.73
N PHE A 410 -7.48 9.73 10.20
CA PHE A 410 -7.66 9.14 11.52
C PHE A 410 -6.83 7.85 11.69
N VAL A 411 -6.92 6.94 10.71
CA VAL A 411 -6.19 5.66 10.74
C VAL A 411 -4.68 5.89 10.61
N CYS A 412 -4.26 6.86 9.80
CA CYS A 412 -2.87 7.27 9.70
C CYS A 412 -2.30 7.75 11.05
N ARG A 413 -3.06 8.59 11.77
CA ARG A 413 -2.68 9.02 13.13
C ARG A 413 -2.60 7.86 14.11
N GLY A 414 -3.54 6.92 13.99
CA GLY A 414 -3.65 5.73 14.82
C GLY A 414 -2.49 4.74 14.71
N GLY A 415 -1.59 4.91 13.74
CA GLY A 415 -0.36 4.13 13.62
C GLY A 415 -0.25 3.27 12.35
N VAL A 416 -1.32 3.18 11.56
CA VAL A 416 -1.23 2.62 10.20
C VAL A 416 -0.45 3.61 9.34
N GLN A 417 0.56 3.14 8.63
CA GLN A 417 1.49 4.07 7.96
C GLN A 417 0.86 4.73 6.73
N ARG A 418 0.02 3.99 6.00
CA ARG A 418 -0.53 4.42 4.72
C ARG A 418 -1.99 4.02 4.55
N VAL A 419 -2.78 4.95 4.02
CA VAL A 419 -4.16 4.71 3.63
C VAL A 419 -4.37 5.14 2.19
N HIS A 420 -4.96 4.26 1.38
CA HIS A 420 -5.20 4.48 -0.04
C HIS A 420 -6.69 4.67 -0.31
N LEU A 421 -7.06 5.72 -1.03
CA LEU A 421 -8.42 6.04 -1.46
C LEU A 421 -8.50 5.81 -2.97
N LEU A 422 -9.23 4.78 -3.39
CA LEU A 422 -9.23 4.28 -4.76
C LEU A 422 -10.62 4.39 -5.39
N ASP A 423 -10.70 4.94 -6.60
CA ASP A 423 -11.92 4.96 -7.40
C ASP A 423 -12.25 3.55 -7.92
N GLY A 424 -13.22 2.90 -7.28
CA GLY A 424 -13.69 1.56 -7.61
C GLY A 424 -14.35 1.44 -8.98
N THR A 425 -14.67 2.55 -9.64
CA THR A 425 -15.22 2.53 -11.01
C THR A 425 -14.15 2.30 -12.08
N LYS A 426 -12.86 2.35 -11.71
CA LYS A 426 -11.73 2.11 -12.60
C LYS A 426 -11.28 0.65 -12.52
N GLY A 427 -11.39 -0.06 -13.64
CA GLY A 427 -10.91 -1.45 -13.73
C GLY A 427 -9.41 -1.55 -13.47
N GLY A 428 -9.02 -2.52 -12.64
CA GLY A 428 -7.61 -2.76 -12.27
C GLY A 428 -7.01 -1.73 -11.31
N VAL A 429 -7.82 -0.85 -10.70
CA VAL A 429 -7.31 0.23 -9.82
C VAL A 429 -6.46 -0.29 -8.66
N LEU A 430 -6.82 -1.44 -8.08
CA LEU A 430 -6.05 -2.06 -6.99
C LEU A 430 -4.65 -2.48 -7.45
N LEU A 431 -4.58 -3.12 -8.63
CA LEU A 431 -3.30 -3.57 -9.20
C LEU A 431 -2.44 -2.37 -9.58
N LEU A 432 -3.04 -1.36 -10.20
CA LEU A 432 -2.33 -0.15 -10.60
C LEU A 432 -1.83 0.65 -9.40
N GLU A 433 -2.59 0.73 -8.31
CA GLU A 433 -2.15 1.39 -7.08
C GLU A 433 -0.96 0.66 -6.44
N LEU A 434 -1.05 -0.66 -6.30
CA LEU A 434 -0.06 -1.43 -5.55
C LEU A 434 1.22 -1.72 -6.33
N PHE A 435 1.17 -1.68 -7.66
CA PHE A 435 2.25 -2.12 -8.54
C PHE A 435 2.77 -1.06 -9.51
N LYS A 436 2.23 0.17 -9.48
CA LYS A 436 2.86 1.33 -10.14
C LYS A 436 3.43 2.28 -9.11
N ARG A 437 4.50 2.98 -9.51
CA ARG A 437 5.19 3.95 -8.66
C ARG A 437 4.33 5.13 -8.23
N ASP A 438 3.55 5.68 -9.15
CA ASP A 438 2.78 6.91 -8.90
C ASP A 438 1.30 6.61 -8.53
N GLY A 439 0.93 5.32 -8.43
CA GLY A 439 -0.43 4.88 -8.14
C GLY A 439 -1.47 5.39 -9.13
N MET A 440 -2.74 5.24 -8.79
CA MET A 440 -3.91 5.79 -9.50
C MET A 440 -4.90 6.48 -8.56
N GLY A 441 -4.80 6.26 -7.25
CA GLY A 441 -5.66 6.87 -6.25
C GLY A 441 -4.98 7.97 -5.46
N THR A 442 -5.57 8.27 -4.31
CA THR A 442 -5.04 9.22 -3.33
C THR A 442 -4.48 8.47 -2.15
N MET A 443 -3.20 8.65 -1.86
CA MET A 443 -2.59 8.09 -0.66
C MET A 443 -2.44 9.16 0.43
N VAL A 444 -2.89 8.83 1.63
CA VAL A 444 -2.56 9.56 2.86
C VAL A 444 -1.47 8.77 3.59
N ALA A 445 -0.38 9.42 3.98
CA ALA A 445 0.72 8.78 4.70
C ALA A 445 1.11 9.54 5.97
N SER A 446 1.43 8.79 7.02
CA SER A 446 2.04 9.32 8.26
C SER A 446 3.56 9.15 8.29
N ASP A 447 4.13 8.36 7.38
CA ASP A 447 5.57 8.17 7.21
C ASP A 447 6.16 9.06 6.10
N VAL A 448 7.49 9.14 6.06
CA VAL A 448 8.20 9.86 5.01
C VAL A 448 8.04 9.08 3.69
N TYR A 449 7.00 9.41 2.94
CA TYR A 449 6.71 8.82 1.63
C TYR A 449 7.84 9.04 0.61
N GLU A 450 8.50 10.19 0.71
CA GLU A 450 9.63 10.58 -0.13
C GLU A 450 10.75 11.16 0.75
N GLY A 451 11.93 10.57 0.68
CA GLY A 451 13.07 10.94 1.52
C GLY A 451 14.34 11.15 0.71
N THR A 452 15.11 12.18 1.05
CA THR A 452 16.47 12.36 0.52
C THR A 452 17.48 11.80 1.51
N ARG A 453 18.37 10.91 1.05
CA ARG A 453 19.38 10.26 1.89
C ARG A 453 20.64 9.90 1.10
N MET A 454 21.67 9.45 1.81
CA MET A 454 22.85 8.82 1.20
C MET A 454 22.50 7.50 0.54
N ALA A 455 23.14 7.21 -0.60
CA ALA A 455 22.98 5.95 -1.32
C ALA A 455 23.57 4.76 -0.54
N ARG A 456 22.97 3.59 -0.75
CA ARG A 456 23.37 2.29 -0.20
C ARG A 456 23.66 1.33 -1.35
N VAL A 457 24.36 0.23 -1.07
CA VAL A 457 24.67 -0.81 -2.08
C VAL A 457 23.43 -1.34 -2.80
N SER A 458 22.29 -1.42 -2.11
CA SER A 458 20.99 -1.81 -2.68
C SER A 458 20.46 -0.85 -3.76
N ASP A 459 20.88 0.41 -3.74
CA ASP A 459 20.34 1.47 -4.59
C ASP A 459 21.01 1.53 -5.96
N LEU A 460 22.11 0.78 -6.16
CA LEU A 460 22.93 0.85 -7.36
C LEU A 460 22.14 0.57 -8.64
N SER A 461 21.21 -0.40 -8.59
CA SER A 461 20.32 -0.72 -9.71
C SER A 461 19.37 0.44 -10.04
N GLY A 462 18.78 1.08 -9.02
CA GLY A 462 17.89 2.23 -9.18
C GLY A 462 18.61 3.46 -9.73
N ILE A 463 19.81 3.77 -9.21
CA ILE A 463 20.67 4.83 -9.75
C ILE A 463 20.99 4.56 -11.21
N ARG A 464 21.37 3.31 -11.55
CA ARG A 464 21.72 2.90 -12.91
C ARG A 464 20.58 3.14 -13.89
N GLN A 465 19.36 2.78 -13.50
CA GLN A 465 18.16 2.95 -14.30
C GLN A 465 17.90 4.43 -14.66
N ILE A 466 18.23 5.36 -13.77
CA ILE A 466 18.06 6.81 -14.00
C ILE A 466 19.17 7.38 -14.88
N ILE A 467 20.43 7.01 -14.63
CA ILE A 467 21.58 7.64 -15.30
C ILE A 467 21.80 7.08 -16.72
N GLN A 468 21.55 5.80 -16.96
CA GLN A 468 21.90 5.12 -18.21
C GLN A 468 21.28 5.79 -19.47
N PRO A 469 19.99 6.20 -19.48
CA PRO A 469 19.42 6.92 -20.61
C PRO A 469 20.10 8.29 -20.86
N LEU A 470 20.55 8.95 -19.79
CA LEU A 470 21.21 10.26 -19.88
C LEU A 470 22.67 10.13 -20.34
N GLU A 471 23.34 9.03 -20.00
CA GLU A 471 24.66 8.69 -20.53
C GLU A 471 24.58 8.38 -22.03
N ALA A 472 23.60 7.58 -22.46
CA ALA A 472 23.36 7.26 -23.86
C ALA A 472 23.03 8.52 -24.71
N ALA A 473 22.32 9.48 -24.13
CA ALA A 473 22.02 10.77 -24.76
C ALA A 473 23.20 11.77 -24.74
N GLY A 474 24.34 11.43 -24.12
CA GLY A 474 25.49 12.31 -23.97
C GLY A 474 25.33 13.44 -22.96
N THR A 475 24.21 13.47 -22.22
CA THR A 475 23.95 14.45 -21.15
C THR A 475 24.87 14.18 -19.96
N LEU A 476 24.97 12.94 -19.50
CA LEU A 476 25.88 12.53 -18.41
C LEU A 476 27.15 11.86 -18.94
N VAL A 477 28.20 11.83 -18.12
CA VAL A 477 29.42 11.05 -18.41
C VAL A 477 29.13 9.58 -18.17
N ARG A 478 29.48 8.72 -19.14
CA ARG A 478 29.31 7.28 -19.05
C ARG A 478 30.15 6.72 -17.91
N ARG A 479 29.55 5.90 -17.05
CA ARG A 479 30.22 5.19 -15.96
C ARG A 479 30.02 3.68 -16.08
N THR A 480 31.02 2.93 -15.67
CA THR A 480 30.93 1.49 -15.44
C THR A 480 30.29 1.21 -14.09
N ASP A 481 29.78 -0.01 -13.90
CA ASP A 481 29.14 -0.39 -12.64
C ASP A 481 30.16 -0.42 -11.48
N GLU A 482 31.42 -0.77 -11.77
CA GLU A 482 32.53 -0.73 -10.81
C GLU A 482 32.87 0.70 -10.36
N GLU A 483 32.92 1.66 -11.29
CA GLU A 483 33.14 3.07 -10.96
C GLU A 483 31.99 3.64 -10.14
N LEU A 484 30.75 3.25 -10.48
CA LEU A 484 29.57 3.67 -9.74
C LEU A 484 29.58 3.12 -8.32
N GLN A 485 29.95 1.84 -8.15
CA GLN A 485 30.07 1.20 -6.84
C GLN A 485 31.15 1.87 -5.98
N LYS A 486 32.33 2.18 -6.55
CA LYS A 486 33.41 2.88 -5.84
C LYS A 486 33.03 4.30 -5.42
N ALA A 487 32.18 4.96 -6.19
CA ALA A 487 31.72 6.31 -5.92
C ALA A 487 30.43 6.38 -5.09
N LEU A 488 29.84 5.24 -4.73
CA LEU A 488 28.48 5.15 -4.18
C LEU A 488 28.30 5.95 -2.88
N ASP A 489 29.33 5.99 -2.03
CA ASP A 489 29.32 6.77 -0.78
C ASP A 489 29.24 8.29 -1.01
N SER A 490 29.51 8.75 -2.24
CA SER A 490 29.33 10.14 -2.65
C SER A 490 27.94 10.41 -3.25
N TYR A 491 27.15 9.37 -3.52
CA TYR A 491 25.82 9.52 -4.09
C TYR A 491 24.76 9.82 -3.01
N ILE A 492 23.88 10.74 -3.36
CA ILE A 492 22.68 11.11 -2.66
C ILE A 492 21.52 10.71 -3.55
N VAL A 493 20.51 10.10 -2.96
CA VAL A 493 19.32 9.61 -3.65
C VAL A 493 18.07 10.19 -3.03
N VAL A 494 17.06 10.41 -3.86
CA VAL A 494 15.68 10.57 -3.40
C VAL A 494 15.01 9.23 -3.58
N GLU A 495 14.53 8.68 -2.47
CA GLU A 495 13.78 7.43 -2.41
C GLU A 495 12.29 7.73 -2.26
N ARG A 496 11.45 7.02 -3.03
CA ARG A 496 10.00 6.96 -2.87
C ARG A 496 9.59 5.48 -2.85
N GLU A 497 9.01 5.04 -1.73
CA GLU A 497 8.61 3.64 -1.48
C GLU A 497 9.68 2.58 -1.82
N GLY A 498 10.94 2.78 -1.42
CA GLY A 498 12.01 1.82 -1.72
C GLY A 498 12.62 1.96 -3.12
N GLN A 499 12.08 2.83 -3.97
CA GLN A 499 12.62 3.08 -5.31
C GLN A 499 13.35 4.41 -5.39
N ILE A 500 14.47 4.41 -6.10
CA ILE A 500 15.21 5.64 -6.35
C ILE A 500 14.54 6.41 -7.50
N ILE A 501 14.13 7.65 -7.24
CA ILE A 501 13.47 8.53 -8.21
C ILE A 501 14.38 9.66 -8.69
N ALA A 502 15.39 10.02 -7.91
CA ALA A 502 16.41 10.98 -8.28
C ALA A 502 17.75 10.62 -7.63
N CYS A 503 18.85 11.05 -8.26
CA CYS A 503 20.18 10.88 -7.72
C CYS A 503 21.10 12.03 -8.11
N ALA A 504 22.13 12.27 -7.31
CA ALA A 504 23.30 13.09 -7.64
C ALA A 504 24.49 12.61 -6.83
N ALA A 505 25.68 13.02 -7.23
CA ALA A 505 26.92 12.80 -6.50
C ALA A 505 27.50 14.13 -6.04
N LEU A 506 28.06 14.12 -4.83
CA LEU A 506 28.81 15.22 -4.25
C LEU A 506 30.25 14.79 -4.01
N PHE A 507 31.19 15.34 -4.77
CA PHE A 507 32.63 15.02 -4.61
C PHE A 507 33.37 16.18 -3.94
N PRO A 508 33.83 16.03 -2.68
CA PRO A 508 34.49 17.11 -1.95
C PRO A 508 35.97 17.27 -2.33
N PHE A 509 36.41 18.53 -2.41
CA PHE A 509 37.80 18.96 -2.54
C PHE A 509 38.15 19.83 -1.32
N ARG A 510 38.75 19.19 -0.32
CA ARG A 510 38.96 19.80 1.02
C ARG A 510 40.01 20.91 1.02
N GLU A 511 41.04 20.79 0.18
CA GLU A 511 42.12 21.79 0.08
C GLU A 511 41.58 23.14 -0.41
N GLU A 512 40.73 23.13 -1.43
CA GLU A 512 40.14 24.32 -2.04
C GLU A 512 38.78 24.70 -1.46
N LYS A 513 38.34 24.00 -0.39
CA LYS A 513 37.04 24.17 0.29
C LYS A 513 35.85 24.21 -0.68
N CYS A 514 35.84 23.33 -1.67
CA CYS A 514 34.78 23.28 -2.66
C CYS A 514 34.32 21.85 -2.95
N ALA A 515 33.20 21.69 -3.65
CA ALA A 515 32.70 20.38 -4.06
C ALA A 515 32.16 20.37 -5.49
N GLU A 516 32.33 19.25 -6.20
CA GLU A 516 31.67 19.01 -7.48
C GLU A 516 30.27 18.44 -7.25
N VAL A 517 29.26 19.07 -7.83
CA VAL A 517 27.93 18.46 -8.02
C VAL A 517 27.93 17.74 -9.35
N ALA A 518 27.84 16.42 -9.31
CA ALA A 518 27.91 15.56 -10.48
C ALA A 518 26.67 14.65 -10.59
N ALA A 519 26.45 14.13 -11.80
CA ALA A 519 25.43 13.09 -12.06
C ALA A 519 24.01 13.42 -11.56
N ILE A 520 23.63 14.71 -11.47
CA ILE A 520 22.27 15.07 -11.10
C ILE A 520 21.28 14.55 -12.15
N ALA A 521 20.31 13.78 -11.69
CA ALA A 521 19.33 13.16 -12.56
C ALA A 521 18.04 12.89 -11.80
N VAL A 522 16.92 13.16 -12.49
CA VAL A 522 15.57 12.84 -12.01
C VAL A 522 14.92 11.93 -13.04
N SER A 523 14.26 10.88 -12.54
CA SER A 523 13.48 9.95 -13.35
C SER A 523 12.47 10.72 -14.22
N PRO A 524 12.29 10.37 -15.51
CA PRO A 524 11.44 11.12 -16.44
C PRO A 524 10.05 11.48 -15.91
N ASP A 525 9.37 10.55 -15.23
CA ASP A 525 7.99 10.75 -14.76
C ASP A 525 7.89 11.56 -13.46
N CYS A 526 9.02 11.78 -12.77
CA CYS A 526 9.10 12.66 -11.60
C CYS A 526 9.62 14.07 -11.93
N ARG A 527 9.86 14.39 -13.22
CA ARG A 527 10.35 15.72 -13.62
C ARG A 527 9.25 16.77 -13.48
N GLY A 528 9.64 17.99 -13.13
CA GLY A 528 8.70 19.10 -12.92
C GLY A 528 8.05 19.11 -11.53
N GLN A 529 8.29 18.10 -10.69
CA GLN A 529 7.74 18.01 -9.32
C GLN A 529 8.71 18.54 -8.24
N GLY A 530 9.71 19.36 -8.61
CA GLY A 530 10.67 19.94 -7.66
C GLY A 530 11.75 18.97 -7.13
N GLN A 531 11.82 17.73 -7.62
CA GLN A 531 12.79 16.72 -7.12
C GLN A 531 14.25 17.13 -7.29
N GLY A 532 14.58 17.80 -8.39
CA GLY A 532 15.93 18.34 -8.60
C GLY A 532 16.28 19.43 -7.59
N ASP A 533 15.29 20.20 -7.14
CA ASP A 533 15.47 21.28 -6.17
C ASP A 533 15.75 20.71 -4.79
N LYS A 534 14.91 19.76 -4.35
CA LYS A 534 15.12 19.04 -3.09
C LYS A 534 16.51 18.41 -3.00
N LEU A 535 16.96 17.79 -4.08
CA LEU A 535 18.27 17.15 -4.16
C LEU A 535 19.41 18.18 -4.09
N LEU A 536 19.29 19.30 -4.80
CA LEU A 536 20.29 20.37 -4.77
C LEU A 536 20.33 21.04 -3.38
N ASP A 537 19.18 21.32 -2.77
CA ASP A 537 19.09 21.89 -1.43
C ASP A 537 19.76 20.99 -0.39
N TYR A 538 19.54 19.66 -0.49
CA TYR A 538 20.21 18.69 0.37
C TYR A 538 21.73 18.70 0.16
N ILE A 539 22.19 18.76 -1.09
CA ILE A 539 23.62 18.83 -1.42
C ILE A 539 24.26 20.10 -0.87
N GLU A 540 23.60 21.25 -0.99
CA GLU A 540 24.08 22.52 -0.46
C GLU A 540 24.24 22.47 1.06
N LYS A 541 23.21 21.99 1.78
CA LYS A 541 23.28 21.79 3.24
C LYS A 541 24.39 20.82 3.62
N LYS A 542 24.52 19.69 2.91
CA LYS A 542 25.57 18.71 3.17
C LYS A 542 26.97 19.31 2.94
N ALA A 543 27.18 20.03 1.85
CA ALA A 543 28.47 20.66 1.55
C ALA A 543 28.84 21.71 2.62
N SER A 544 27.88 22.54 3.05
CA SER A 544 28.08 23.48 4.15
C SER A 544 28.42 22.77 5.47
N SER A 545 27.75 21.64 5.78
CA SER A 545 28.06 20.84 6.97
C SER A 545 29.46 20.22 6.98
N LEU A 546 30.05 20.03 5.79
CA LEU A 546 31.43 19.57 5.60
C LEU A 546 32.45 20.73 5.65
N GLY A 547 32.00 21.96 5.90
CA GLY A 547 32.85 23.15 5.94
C GLY A 547 33.31 23.65 4.56
N LEU A 548 32.60 23.27 3.49
CA LEU A 548 32.90 23.72 2.14
C LEU A 548 32.21 25.08 1.88
N GLU A 549 32.87 25.95 1.14
CA GLU A 549 32.43 27.33 0.89
C GLU A 549 31.84 27.49 -0.51
N LYS A 550 32.12 26.56 -1.43
CA LYS A 550 31.74 26.66 -2.85
C LYS A 550 31.28 25.33 -3.42
N LEU A 551 30.32 25.38 -4.33
CA LEU A 551 29.95 24.27 -5.20
C LEU A 551 30.28 24.61 -6.64
N PHE A 552 30.82 23.66 -7.38
CA PHE A 552 31.00 23.78 -8.82
C PHE A 552 30.37 22.60 -9.57
N LEU A 553 30.10 22.80 -10.86
CA LEU A 553 29.54 21.77 -11.73
C LEU A 553 29.96 21.97 -13.18
N LEU A 554 29.83 20.88 -13.93
CA LEU A 554 30.10 20.83 -15.36
C LEU A 554 28.83 20.39 -16.08
N THR A 555 28.36 21.17 -17.06
CA THR A 555 27.14 20.83 -17.80
C THR A 555 27.24 21.17 -19.29
N THR A 556 26.63 20.33 -20.13
CA THR A 556 26.56 20.52 -21.59
C THR A 556 25.22 21.08 -22.04
N ARG A 557 24.12 20.79 -21.32
CA ARG A 557 22.75 21.10 -21.76
C ARG A 557 21.87 21.78 -20.71
N THR A 558 22.22 21.74 -19.42
CA THR A 558 21.30 22.10 -18.32
C THR A 558 21.70 23.37 -17.57
N ALA A 559 22.41 24.29 -18.24
CA ALA A 559 22.96 25.50 -17.61
C ALA A 559 21.89 26.42 -16.99
N ASP A 560 20.78 26.66 -17.70
CA ASP A 560 19.77 27.64 -17.28
C ASP A 560 19.03 27.23 -15.99
N TRP A 561 18.94 25.93 -15.73
CA TRP A 561 18.36 25.43 -14.48
C TRP A 561 19.23 25.80 -13.28
N PHE A 562 20.55 25.64 -13.39
CA PHE A 562 21.51 26.00 -12.35
C PHE A 562 21.69 27.51 -12.20
N LYS A 563 21.69 28.27 -13.30
CA LYS A 563 21.77 29.75 -13.26
C LYS A 563 20.66 30.35 -12.40
N ARG A 564 19.43 29.86 -12.56
CA ARG A 564 18.28 30.28 -11.74
C ARG A 564 18.39 29.93 -10.25
N ARG A 565 19.34 29.06 -9.88
CA ARG A 565 19.60 28.61 -8.49
C ARG A 565 20.89 29.20 -7.92
N GLY A 566 21.43 30.25 -8.55
CA GLY A 566 22.57 31.01 -8.04
C GLY A 566 23.94 30.53 -8.51
N PHE A 567 24.01 29.65 -9.51
CA PHE A 567 25.28 29.29 -10.14
C PHE A 567 25.67 30.30 -11.22
N SER A 568 26.89 30.84 -11.15
CA SER A 568 27.48 31.72 -12.16
C SER A 568 28.51 30.98 -13.00
N GLU A 569 28.60 31.32 -14.29
CA GLU A 569 29.59 30.73 -15.20
C GLU A 569 31.01 31.14 -14.78
N CYS A 570 31.96 30.21 -14.79
CA CYS A 570 33.34 30.45 -14.36
C CYS A 570 34.36 29.91 -15.39
N SER A 571 35.62 30.34 -15.25
CA SER A 571 36.72 29.82 -16.07
C SER A 571 37.14 28.42 -15.59
N ILE A 572 37.79 27.64 -16.47
CA ILE A 572 38.37 26.34 -16.11
C ILE A 572 39.42 26.47 -15.00
N GLU A 573 40.11 27.61 -14.93
CA GLU A 573 41.13 27.92 -13.91
C GLU A 573 40.55 27.97 -12.49
N SER A 574 39.25 28.24 -12.36
CA SER A 574 38.55 28.27 -11.06
C SER A 574 38.27 26.87 -10.51
N ILE A 575 38.47 25.80 -11.28
CA ILE A 575 38.24 24.42 -10.88
C ILE A 575 39.51 23.85 -10.20
N PRO A 576 39.37 23.03 -9.14
CA PRO A 576 40.49 22.32 -8.50
C PRO A 576 41.39 21.58 -9.48
N GLU A 577 42.70 21.67 -9.27
CA GLU A 577 43.71 21.12 -10.19
C GLU A 577 43.53 19.61 -10.41
N LYS A 578 43.35 18.86 -9.31
CA LYS A 578 43.06 17.41 -9.33
C LYS A 578 41.86 17.04 -10.20
N ARG A 579 40.89 17.96 -10.34
CA ARG A 579 39.71 17.74 -11.19
C ARG A 579 39.95 18.16 -12.62
N ARG A 580 40.67 19.26 -12.87
CA ARG A 580 41.00 19.79 -14.21
C ARG A 580 41.65 18.74 -15.10
N ASP A 581 42.59 17.97 -14.55
CA ASP A 581 43.33 16.93 -15.29
C ASP A 581 42.42 15.80 -15.80
N LYS A 582 41.26 15.61 -15.15
CA LYS A 582 40.28 14.56 -15.49
C LYS A 582 39.11 15.09 -16.32
N ILE A 583 39.12 16.36 -16.75
CA ILE A 583 38.04 16.94 -17.55
C ILE A 583 38.16 16.46 -18.99
N ASN A 584 37.11 15.84 -19.51
CA ASN A 584 37.02 15.50 -20.92
C ASN A 584 36.65 16.75 -21.74
N LEU A 585 37.66 17.43 -22.29
CA LEU A 585 37.51 18.65 -23.10
C LEU A 585 36.68 18.45 -24.38
N SER A 586 36.63 17.22 -24.93
CA SER A 586 35.84 16.93 -26.14
C SER A 586 34.34 17.16 -25.95
N ARG A 587 33.86 17.10 -24.71
CA ARG A 587 32.45 17.35 -24.37
C ARG A 587 32.04 18.81 -24.42
N ARG A 588 33.00 19.75 -24.48
CA ARG A 588 32.75 21.21 -24.46
C ARG A 588 31.77 21.62 -23.35
N SER A 589 31.95 21.05 -22.16
CA SER A 589 31.11 21.37 -21.00
C SER A 589 31.41 22.78 -20.51
N LYS A 590 30.37 23.49 -20.09
CA LYS A 590 30.49 24.78 -19.42
C LYS A 590 30.67 24.58 -17.92
N TYR A 591 31.39 25.50 -17.29
CA TYR A 591 31.76 25.44 -15.88
C TYR A 591 30.95 26.47 -15.11
N TYR A 592 30.40 26.06 -13.98
CA TYR A 592 29.60 26.92 -13.13
C TYR A 592 30.02 26.77 -11.68
N MET A 593 29.98 27.85 -10.93
CA MET A 593 30.30 27.89 -9.51
C MET A 593 29.26 28.72 -8.74
N LYS A 594 28.95 28.28 -7.52
CA LYS A 594 28.08 28.95 -6.57
C LYS A 594 28.79 29.04 -5.23
N GLN A 595 28.70 30.20 -4.59
CA GLN A 595 29.14 30.36 -3.21
C GLN A 595 28.04 29.88 -2.26
N LEU A 596 28.41 29.05 -1.30
CA LEU A 596 27.49 28.52 -0.29
C LEU A 596 27.23 29.57 0.77
N LEU A 597 25.99 29.62 1.25
CA LEU A 597 25.66 30.40 2.43
C LEU A 597 26.10 29.63 3.69
N PRO A 598 26.60 30.32 4.73
CA PRO A 598 26.92 29.68 6.00
C PRO A 598 25.68 28.99 6.56
N ASP A 599 25.80 27.72 6.93
CA ASP A 599 24.69 27.01 7.55
C ASP A 599 24.46 27.54 8.97
N THR A 600 23.43 28.37 9.12
CA THR A 600 22.99 28.93 10.40
C THR A 600 21.90 28.10 11.07
N SER A 601 21.46 27.00 10.44
CA SER A 601 20.26 26.26 10.86
C SER A 601 20.51 25.26 12.00
N GLY A 602 21.77 24.90 12.28
CA GLY A 602 22.12 23.93 13.33
C GLY A 602 21.68 22.49 13.05
N ILE A 603 21.15 22.20 11.85
CA ILE A 603 20.66 20.88 11.46
C ILE A 603 21.84 20.02 10.98
N THR A 604 22.28 19.07 11.79
CA THR A 604 23.28 18.07 11.37
C THR A 604 22.69 17.08 10.38
N VAL A 605 23.07 17.18 9.11
CA VAL A 605 22.85 16.14 8.09
C VAL A 605 23.90 15.05 8.28
N ASP A 606 23.45 13.80 8.48
CA ASP A 606 24.22 12.57 8.76
C ASP A 606 25.75 12.71 8.69
N ARG A 607 26.37 12.85 9.88
CA ARG A 607 27.82 12.70 10.06
C ARG A 607 28.19 11.22 9.96
N VAL A 608 28.39 10.74 8.75
CA VAL A 608 29.21 9.53 8.53
C VAL A 608 30.41 9.94 7.72
N PHE A 609 31.57 9.98 8.39
CA PHE A 609 32.90 9.50 7.96
C PHE A 609 33.94 10.03 8.95
N SER A 610 34.35 9.16 9.88
CA SER A 610 35.71 9.11 10.42
C SER A 610 36.55 8.26 9.47
#